data_AF-A0A354Q6V3-F1
#
_entry.id   AF-A0A354Q6V3-F1
#
_cell.length_a   1.000
_cell.length_b   1.000
_cell.length_c   1.000
_cell.angle_alpha   90.00
_cell.angle_beta   90.00
_cell.angle_gamma   90.00
#
_symmetry.space_group_name_H-M   'P 1'
#
loop_
_entity.id
_entity.type
_entity.pdbx_description
1 polymer ?
#
loop_
_entity_poly.entity_id
_entity_poly.type
_entity_poly.pdbx_seq_one_letter_code
_entity_poly.pdbx_strand_id
1 'polypeptide(L)'
;MYLETCRNLFETYVRFTEPLRTHVRKQLPRDPEISQAAYDRSVRARGFDIIRGLLPSATLTNMGVFGNGRFFETLIMKLRTEPFGELNEIGQFAFEELAKVIPSFVRRAEAGHRHFQDFRNFSLAQQKLISKFYSKYLGQLKADSAEAVRLVDFDPEAETKLLAALLYSHSGLTLQQIRERVRALPDSEKTRLIEETVALRNHRRHKPERGLEMPFYTFDILGDYGMYRDLQRHRMLTQERQPLTTRFGYDTPYEIEDAGLGAEYHETMARSAEAFETIAKDFPYEAQYVVPMSYNIRWYVHINLRALIWLTEIRSTPQGHTGYRRIAQEMFRKVEAAQPLLAKYMKFVDLNEYSLGRLSAEQRQEDKQA
;
A
#
# COMPACT_ATOMS: atom_id res chain seq x y z
N MET A 1 -5.99 -25.88 -14.97
CA MET A 1 -5.29 -25.39 -13.78
C MET A 1 -5.50 -23.90 -13.50
N TYR A 2 -4.98 -22.92 -14.28
CA TYR A 2 -5.20 -21.48 -14.01
C TYR A 2 -6.69 -21.11 -13.84
N LEU A 3 -7.50 -21.36 -14.88
CA LEU A 3 -8.93 -21.03 -14.88
C LEU A 3 -9.70 -21.74 -13.77
N GLU A 4 -9.36 -22.99 -13.50
CA GLU A 4 -9.97 -23.80 -12.45
C GLU A 4 -9.67 -23.25 -11.06
N THR A 5 -8.42 -22.84 -10.82
CA THR A 5 -7.98 -22.25 -9.55
C THR A 5 -8.70 -20.93 -9.30
N CYS A 6 -8.71 -20.04 -10.29
CA CYS A 6 -9.41 -18.76 -10.19
C CYS A 6 -10.92 -18.96 -9.99
N ARG A 7 -11.54 -19.91 -10.71
CA ARG A 7 -12.95 -20.24 -10.53
C ARG A 7 -13.24 -20.76 -9.12
N ASN A 8 -12.41 -21.68 -8.60
CA ASN A 8 -12.56 -22.18 -7.24
C ASN A 8 -12.49 -21.04 -6.20
N LEU A 9 -11.55 -20.11 -6.36
CA LEU A 9 -11.43 -18.94 -5.50
C LEU A 9 -12.69 -18.05 -5.53
N PHE A 10 -13.21 -17.75 -6.72
CA PHE A 10 -14.42 -16.93 -6.86
C PHE A 10 -15.68 -17.65 -6.35
N GLU A 11 -15.83 -18.94 -6.63
CA GLU A 11 -16.97 -19.72 -6.15
C GLU A 11 -16.97 -19.82 -4.62
N THR A 12 -15.81 -20.05 -4.00
CA THR A 12 -15.65 -20.05 -2.54
C THR A 12 -15.98 -18.68 -1.96
N TYR A 13 -15.50 -17.60 -2.58
CA TYR A 13 -15.87 -16.23 -2.22
C TYR A 13 -17.40 -16.00 -2.26
N VAL A 14 -18.10 -16.51 -3.28
CA VAL A 14 -19.57 -16.38 -3.32
C VAL A 14 -20.23 -17.20 -2.22
N ARG A 15 -19.83 -18.46 -2.03
CA ARG A 15 -20.40 -19.36 -1.01
C ARG A 15 -20.25 -18.81 0.40
N PHE A 16 -19.11 -18.21 0.72
CA PHE A 16 -18.81 -17.69 2.06
C PHE A 16 -19.52 -16.37 2.38
N THR A 17 -20.01 -15.64 1.38
CA THR A 17 -20.52 -14.27 1.55
C THR A 17 -21.67 -14.18 2.57
N GLU A 18 -22.71 -15.00 2.45
CA GLU A 18 -23.86 -14.93 3.37
C GLU A 18 -23.63 -15.63 4.72
N PRO A 19 -22.96 -16.80 4.78
CA PRO A 19 -22.54 -17.41 6.05
C PRO A 19 -21.75 -16.44 6.93
N LEU A 20 -20.76 -15.72 6.37
CA LEU A 20 -19.98 -14.75 7.13
C LEU A 20 -20.81 -13.54 7.57
N ARG A 21 -21.73 -13.04 6.74
CA ARG A 21 -22.63 -11.96 7.17
C ARG A 21 -23.57 -12.40 8.28
N THR A 22 -24.11 -13.61 8.19
CA THR A 22 -24.96 -14.19 9.25
C THR A 22 -24.17 -14.32 10.55
N HIS A 23 -22.92 -14.78 10.46
CA HIS A 23 -22.01 -14.84 11.59
C HIS A 23 -21.74 -13.45 12.20
N VAL A 24 -21.42 -12.45 11.39
CA VAL A 24 -21.21 -11.07 11.84
C VAL A 24 -22.46 -10.53 12.56
N ARG A 25 -23.67 -10.75 12.03
CA ARG A 25 -24.92 -10.32 12.68
C ARG A 25 -25.14 -10.99 14.04
N LYS A 26 -24.73 -12.25 14.17
CA LYS A 26 -24.83 -13.01 15.42
C LYS A 26 -23.87 -12.48 16.47
N GLN A 27 -22.63 -12.18 16.07
CA GLN A 27 -21.58 -11.69 16.99
C GLN A 27 -21.78 -10.22 17.37
N LEU A 28 -22.37 -9.41 16.48
CA LEU A 28 -22.48 -7.97 16.65
C LEU A 28 -23.95 -7.56 16.43
N PRO A 29 -24.87 -7.90 17.35
CA PRO A 29 -26.29 -7.59 17.19
C PRO A 29 -26.54 -6.07 17.11
N ARG A 30 -27.61 -5.68 16.41
CA ARG A 30 -27.97 -4.27 16.24
C ARG A 30 -28.37 -3.65 17.57
N ASP A 31 -27.77 -2.51 17.89
CA ASP A 31 -28.24 -1.63 18.97
C ASP A 31 -29.58 -0.96 18.57
N PRO A 32 -30.61 -0.97 19.44
CA PRO A 32 -31.89 -0.31 19.16
C PRO A 32 -31.78 1.14 18.70
N GLU A 33 -30.79 1.89 19.18
CA GLU A 33 -30.55 3.31 18.85
C GLU A 33 -29.97 3.52 17.45
N ILE A 34 -29.43 2.47 16.82
CA ILE A 34 -28.82 2.52 15.50
C ILE A 34 -29.84 2.18 14.42
N SER A 35 -29.86 2.94 13.32
CA SER A 35 -30.77 2.68 12.20
C SER A 35 -30.48 1.31 11.56
N GLN A 36 -31.54 0.61 11.15
CA GLN A 36 -31.44 -0.69 10.49
C GLN A 36 -30.58 -0.60 9.22
N ALA A 37 -30.74 0.48 8.44
CA ALA A 37 -29.99 0.69 7.21
C ALA A 37 -28.48 0.91 7.46
N ALA A 38 -28.11 1.71 8.46
CA ALA A 38 -26.70 1.91 8.84
C ALA A 38 -26.05 0.61 9.32
N TYR A 39 -26.78 -0.17 10.12
CA TYR A 39 -26.35 -1.47 10.60
C TYR A 39 -26.12 -2.46 9.45
N ASP A 40 -27.10 -2.62 8.54
CA ASP A 40 -26.99 -3.58 7.43
C ASP A 40 -25.85 -3.24 6.47
N ARG A 41 -25.63 -1.94 6.19
CA ARG A 41 -24.48 -1.50 5.38
C ARG A 41 -23.15 -1.81 6.09
N SER A 42 -23.08 -1.61 7.40
CA SER A 42 -21.88 -1.91 8.19
C SER A 42 -21.56 -3.40 8.26
N VAL A 43 -22.58 -4.25 8.45
CA VAL A 43 -22.45 -5.72 8.40
C VAL A 43 -21.98 -6.18 7.04
N ARG A 44 -22.60 -5.66 5.96
CA ARG A 44 -22.22 -5.99 4.58
C ARG A 44 -20.75 -5.61 4.31
N ALA A 45 -20.36 -4.41 4.71
CA ALA A 45 -18.99 -3.91 4.63
C ALA A 45 -18.01 -4.84 5.37
N ARG A 46 -18.31 -5.21 6.61
CA ARG A 46 -17.45 -6.10 7.41
C ARG A 46 -17.33 -7.48 6.76
N GLY A 47 -18.42 -8.06 6.28
CA GLY A 47 -18.40 -9.34 5.57
C GLY A 47 -17.47 -9.31 4.35
N PHE A 48 -17.50 -8.23 3.56
CA PHE A 48 -16.58 -8.06 2.43
C PHE A 48 -15.12 -7.86 2.86
N ASP A 49 -14.88 -7.13 3.95
CA ASP A 49 -13.53 -6.96 4.50
C ASP A 49 -12.96 -8.30 5.00
N ILE A 50 -13.78 -9.19 5.58
CA ILE A 50 -13.34 -10.54 6.00
C ILE A 50 -13.00 -11.42 4.78
N ILE A 51 -13.88 -11.45 3.77
CA ILE A 51 -13.79 -12.46 2.70
C ILE A 51 -12.90 -12.07 1.51
N ARG A 52 -12.57 -10.78 1.33
CA ARG A 52 -11.75 -10.28 0.20
C ARG A 52 -10.42 -10.99 0.04
N GLY A 53 -9.91 -11.62 1.09
CA GLY A 53 -8.69 -12.43 1.08
C GLY A 53 -8.67 -13.52 0.00
N LEU A 54 -9.84 -14.06 -0.37
CA LEU A 54 -9.98 -15.09 -1.41
C LEU A 54 -9.85 -14.54 -2.85
N LEU A 55 -9.93 -13.22 -3.05
CA LEU A 55 -9.89 -12.65 -4.39
C LEU A 55 -8.48 -12.83 -5.00
N PRO A 56 -8.31 -13.53 -6.13
CA PRO A 56 -7.01 -13.65 -6.79
C PRO A 56 -6.56 -12.30 -7.36
N SER A 57 -5.27 -12.13 -7.60
CA SER A 57 -4.75 -10.94 -8.29
C SER A 57 -5.31 -10.79 -9.71
N ALA A 58 -5.77 -11.89 -10.32
CA ALA A 58 -6.56 -11.92 -11.56
C ALA A 58 -7.99 -11.32 -11.47
N THR A 59 -8.40 -10.81 -10.31
CA THR A 59 -9.72 -10.17 -10.15
C THR A 59 -9.80 -8.93 -11.05
N LEU A 60 -10.70 -8.99 -12.04
CA LEU A 60 -10.92 -7.90 -12.97
C LEU A 60 -11.42 -6.64 -12.25
N THR A 61 -10.93 -5.50 -12.71
CA THR A 61 -11.34 -4.18 -12.21
C THR A 61 -11.51 -3.23 -13.38
N ASN A 62 -12.37 -2.23 -13.19
CA ASN A 62 -12.48 -1.13 -14.13
C ASN A 62 -11.34 -0.15 -13.88
N MET A 63 -10.76 0.37 -14.96
CA MET A 63 -9.72 1.39 -14.92
C MET A 63 -10.04 2.47 -15.95
N GLY A 64 -10.09 3.72 -15.48
CA GLY A 64 -10.06 4.90 -16.35
C GLY A 64 -8.64 5.47 -16.39
N VAL A 65 -8.15 5.78 -17.58
CA VAL A 65 -6.83 6.38 -17.79
C VAL A 65 -7.00 7.74 -18.45
N PHE A 66 -6.39 8.77 -17.86
CA PHE A 66 -6.37 10.13 -18.41
C PHE A 66 -4.96 10.69 -18.31
N GLY A 67 -4.53 11.38 -19.37
CA GLY A 67 -3.25 12.05 -19.41
C GLY A 67 -3.06 12.85 -20.69
N ASN A 68 -1.96 13.57 -20.78
CA ASN A 68 -1.55 14.26 -22.00
C ASN A 68 -0.76 13.32 -22.93
N GLY A 69 -0.42 13.79 -24.13
CA GLY A 69 0.32 12.99 -25.10
C GLY A 69 1.65 12.41 -24.59
N ARG A 70 2.41 13.18 -23.78
CA ARG A 70 3.69 12.69 -23.18
C ARG A 70 3.46 11.56 -22.18
N PHE A 71 2.38 11.64 -21.42
CA PHE A 71 1.98 10.57 -20.52
C PHE A 71 1.70 9.28 -21.31
N PHE A 72 0.90 9.37 -22.38
CA PHE A 72 0.57 8.20 -23.20
C PHE A 72 1.78 7.64 -23.95
N GLU A 73 2.66 8.49 -24.48
CA GLU A 73 3.93 8.05 -25.08
C GLU A 73 4.73 7.19 -24.10
N THR A 74 4.91 7.68 -22.86
CA THR A 74 5.65 6.96 -21.81
C THR A 74 4.93 5.67 -21.38
N LEU A 75 3.60 5.72 -21.24
CA LEU A 75 2.79 4.58 -20.84
C LEU A 75 2.87 3.45 -21.88
N ILE A 76 2.70 3.77 -23.17
CA ILE A 76 2.80 2.81 -24.27
C ILE A 76 4.20 2.20 -24.32
N MET A 77 5.24 3.04 -24.20
CA MET A 77 6.63 2.56 -24.18
C MET A 77 6.82 1.53 -23.06
N LYS A 78 6.34 1.81 -21.84
CA LYS A 78 6.44 0.89 -20.71
C LYS A 78 5.66 -0.40 -20.96
N LEU A 79 4.38 -0.30 -21.31
CA LEU A 79 3.50 -1.45 -21.56
C LEU A 79 4.09 -2.43 -22.59
N ARG A 80 4.69 -1.91 -23.66
CA ARG A 80 5.31 -2.70 -24.74
C ARG A 80 6.73 -3.20 -24.43
N THR A 81 7.19 -3.00 -23.19
CA THR A 81 8.48 -3.52 -22.69
C THR A 81 8.33 -4.40 -21.46
N GLU A 82 7.12 -4.52 -20.92
CA GLU A 82 6.82 -5.43 -19.82
C GLU A 82 6.93 -6.90 -20.28
N PRO A 83 7.18 -7.85 -19.37
CA PRO A 83 7.24 -9.28 -19.71
C PRO A 83 5.87 -9.87 -20.06
N PHE A 84 4.78 -9.17 -19.74
CA PHE A 84 3.40 -9.64 -19.90
C PHE A 84 2.86 -9.41 -21.31
N GLY A 85 2.47 -10.48 -22.00
CA GLY A 85 1.94 -10.41 -23.37
C GLY A 85 0.72 -9.48 -23.49
N GLU A 86 -0.21 -9.57 -22.55
CA GLU A 86 -1.42 -8.75 -22.52
C GLU A 86 -1.13 -7.25 -22.34
N LEU A 87 -0.08 -6.88 -21.59
CA LEU A 87 0.31 -5.48 -21.46
C LEU A 87 0.92 -4.96 -22.78
N ASN A 88 1.69 -5.80 -23.46
CA ASN A 88 2.23 -5.47 -24.78
C ASN A 88 1.09 -5.24 -25.80
N GLU A 89 0.07 -6.11 -25.80
CA GLU A 89 -1.12 -5.97 -26.64
C GLU A 89 -1.92 -4.70 -26.31
N ILE A 90 -2.20 -4.43 -25.03
CA ILE A 90 -2.88 -3.19 -24.60
C ILE A 90 -2.08 -1.96 -25.04
N GLY A 91 -0.75 -1.99 -24.91
CA GLY A 91 0.11 -0.91 -25.37
C GLY A 91 0.04 -0.71 -26.89
N GLN A 92 -0.04 -1.80 -27.65
CA GLN A 92 -0.19 -1.76 -29.11
C GLN A 92 -1.54 -1.16 -29.52
N PHE A 93 -2.65 -1.63 -28.94
CA PHE A 93 -3.98 -1.09 -29.24
C PHE A 93 -4.10 0.39 -28.85
N ALA A 94 -3.54 0.78 -27.70
CA ALA A 94 -3.50 2.18 -27.29
C ALA A 94 -2.70 3.05 -28.27
N PHE A 95 -1.57 2.55 -28.77
CA PHE A 95 -0.77 3.25 -29.78
C PHE A 95 -1.54 3.44 -31.09
N GLU A 96 -2.18 2.39 -31.60
CA GLU A 96 -2.92 2.42 -32.87
C GLU A 96 -4.06 3.43 -32.84
N GLU A 97 -4.84 3.49 -31.77
CA GLU A 97 -5.93 4.46 -31.66
C GLU A 97 -5.44 5.89 -31.45
N LEU A 98 -4.42 6.09 -30.59
CA LEU A 98 -3.88 7.42 -30.33
C LEU A 98 -3.12 7.99 -31.54
N ALA A 99 -2.47 7.14 -32.34
CA ALA A 99 -1.76 7.57 -33.55
C ALA A 99 -2.70 8.18 -34.60
N LYS A 100 -3.99 7.82 -34.59
CA LYS A 100 -5.00 8.42 -35.49
C LYS A 100 -5.34 9.86 -35.13
N VAL A 101 -5.24 10.22 -33.84
CA VAL A 101 -5.71 11.51 -33.31
C VAL A 101 -4.56 12.45 -32.94
N ILE A 102 -3.49 11.92 -32.35
CA ILE A 102 -2.33 12.67 -31.84
C ILE A 102 -0.98 12.08 -32.29
N PRO A 103 -0.77 11.82 -33.59
CA PRO A 103 0.40 11.09 -34.10
C PRO A 103 1.75 11.69 -33.67
N SER A 104 1.87 13.01 -33.66
CA SER A 104 3.09 13.71 -33.26
C SER A 104 3.49 13.50 -31.80
N PHE A 105 2.52 13.21 -30.93
CA PHE A 105 2.73 13.02 -29.49
C PHE A 105 3.05 11.60 -29.09
N VAL A 106 2.74 10.60 -29.91
CA VAL A 106 2.97 9.17 -29.61
C VAL A 106 4.02 8.54 -30.53
N ARG A 107 4.54 9.30 -31.51
CA ARG A 107 5.50 8.81 -32.52
C ARG A 107 6.69 8.06 -31.92
N ARG A 108 7.22 8.48 -30.76
CA ARG A 108 8.39 7.81 -30.18
C ARG A 108 8.08 6.47 -29.55
N ALA A 109 6.81 6.15 -29.33
CA ALA A 109 6.35 4.87 -28.82
C ALA A 109 6.14 3.83 -29.93
N GLU A 110 6.29 4.21 -31.21
CA GLU A 110 6.25 3.30 -32.35
C GLU A 110 7.39 2.28 -32.27
N ALA A 111 7.11 1.01 -32.63
CA ALA A 111 8.06 -0.08 -32.50
C ALA A 111 9.39 0.19 -33.25
N GLY A 112 9.32 0.72 -34.47
CA GLY A 112 10.51 1.00 -35.29
C GLY A 112 11.25 2.27 -34.89
N HIS A 113 10.70 3.07 -33.97
CA HIS A 113 11.30 4.35 -33.61
C HIS A 113 12.56 4.14 -32.77
N ARG A 114 13.63 4.89 -33.08
CA ARG A 114 14.92 4.81 -32.37
C ARG A 114 14.76 4.94 -30.85
N HIS A 115 14.02 5.94 -30.38
CA HIS A 115 13.74 6.12 -28.95
C HIS A 115 13.04 4.91 -28.28
N PHE A 116 12.11 4.24 -28.96
CA PHE A 116 11.48 3.03 -28.44
C PHE A 116 12.51 1.90 -28.31
N GLN A 117 13.29 1.67 -29.36
CA GLN A 117 14.33 0.64 -29.38
C GLN A 117 15.40 0.90 -28.32
N ASP A 118 15.86 2.14 -28.18
CA ASP A 118 16.82 2.56 -27.16
C ASP A 118 16.26 2.29 -25.74
N PHE A 119 15.00 2.67 -25.47
CA PHE A 119 14.33 2.43 -24.18
C PHE A 119 14.16 0.94 -23.89
N ARG A 120 13.73 0.14 -24.87
CA ARG A 120 13.57 -1.31 -24.75
C ARG A 120 14.92 -1.98 -24.47
N ASN A 121 15.95 -1.65 -25.23
CA ASN A 121 17.29 -2.20 -25.07
C ASN A 121 17.88 -1.85 -23.70
N PHE A 122 17.73 -0.60 -23.26
CA PHE A 122 18.12 -0.16 -21.92
C PHE A 122 17.42 -0.98 -20.83
N SER A 123 16.10 -1.10 -20.90
CA SER A 123 15.30 -1.81 -19.89
C SER A 123 15.66 -3.30 -19.80
N LEU A 124 15.80 -3.97 -20.95
CA LEU A 124 16.21 -5.37 -21.01
C LEU A 124 17.65 -5.59 -20.50
N ALA A 125 18.59 -4.71 -20.88
CA ALA A 125 19.97 -4.78 -20.42
C ALA A 125 20.07 -4.57 -18.91
N GLN A 126 19.33 -3.60 -18.37
CA GLN A 126 19.27 -3.32 -16.94
C GLN A 126 18.69 -4.50 -16.16
N GLN A 127 17.55 -5.05 -16.59
CA GLN A 127 16.92 -6.21 -15.96
C GLN A 127 17.86 -7.42 -15.94
N LYS A 128 18.52 -7.71 -17.08
CA LYS A 128 19.49 -8.80 -17.18
C LYS A 128 20.69 -8.60 -16.26
N LEU A 129 21.20 -7.37 -16.16
CA LEU A 129 22.31 -7.04 -15.27
C LEU A 129 21.92 -7.25 -13.81
N ILE A 130 20.79 -6.70 -13.38
CA ILE A 130 20.30 -6.81 -11.99
C ILE A 130 20.03 -8.27 -11.63
N SER A 131 19.38 -9.04 -12.52
CA SER A 131 19.13 -10.47 -12.32
C SER A 131 20.42 -11.26 -12.13
N LYS A 132 21.47 -10.95 -12.90
CA LYS A 132 22.80 -11.57 -12.73
C LYS A 132 23.42 -11.27 -11.36
N PHE A 133 23.29 -10.03 -10.88
CA PHE A 133 23.77 -9.65 -9.54
C PHE A 133 22.96 -10.35 -8.44
N TYR A 134 21.63 -10.40 -8.58
CA TYR A 134 20.76 -11.15 -7.67
C TYR A 134 21.21 -12.62 -7.57
N SER A 135 21.32 -13.33 -8.69
CA SER A 135 21.70 -14.75 -8.68
C SER A 135 23.09 -14.99 -8.09
N LYS A 136 24.03 -14.06 -8.29
CA LYS A 136 25.41 -14.20 -7.80
C LYS A 136 25.53 -13.95 -6.29
N TYR A 137 24.83 -12.95 -5.76
CA TYR A 137 25.06 -12.46 -4.40
C TYR A 137 23.91 -12.76 -3.43
N LEU A 138 22.68 -12.88 -3.92
CA LEU A 138 21.48 -12.99 -3.08
C LEU A 138 20.70 -14.29 -3.30
N GLY A 139 20.81 -14.93 -4.47
CA GLY A 139 19.94 -16.05 -4.86
C GLY A 139 20.04 -17.32 -4.01
N GLN A 140 21.10 -17.48 -3.22
CA GLN A 140 21.27 -18.61 -2.29
C GLN A 140 20.97 -18.25 -0.83
N LEU A 141 20.78 -16.96 -0.53
CA LEU A 141 20.47 -16.53 0.83
C LEU A 141 19.05 -16.94 1.18
N LYS A 142 18.89 -17.51 2.37
CA LYS A 142 17.56 -17.73 2.94
C LYS A 142 17.09 -16.43 3.57
N ALA A 143 15.82 -16.09 3.34
CA ALA A 143 15.22 -14.95 3.99
C ALA A 143 15.12 -15.21 5.50
N ASP A 144 15.48 -14.21 6.29
CA ASP A 144 15.25 -14.23 7.73
C ASP A 144 13.75 -14.16 8.03
N SER A 145 13.37 -14.65 9.21
CA SER A 145 12.06 -14.33 9.78
C SER A 145 11.95 -12.80 9.93
N ALA A 146 10.89 -12.23 9.37
CA ALA A 146 10.69 -10.79 9.35
C ALA A 146 9.43 -10.44 10.15
N GLU A 147 9.54 -9.40 10.97
CA GLU A 147 8.38 -8.73 11.55
C GLU A 147 7.47 -8.18 10.43
N ALA A 148 6.18 -8.00 10.72
CA ALA A 148 5.26 -7.40 9.76
C ALA A 148 5.69 -5.99 9.31
N VAL A 149 6.26 -5.19 10.22
CA VAL A 149 6.82 -3.86 9.91
C VAL A 149 8.15 -3.71 10.62
N ARG A 150 9.22 -3.52 9.86
CA ARG A 150 10.56 -3.24 10.37
C ARG A 150 11.01 -1.86 9.93
N LEU A 151 11.41 -1.00 10.86
CA LEU A 151 12.12 0.24 10.54
C LEU A 151 13.59 -0.11 10.23
N VAL A 152 13.96 0.02 8.96
CA VAL A 152 15.29 -0.36 8.43
C VAL A 152 16.25 0.82 8.48
N ASP A 153 15.76 2.03 8.25
CA ASP A 153 16.58 3.24 8.23
C ASP A 153 15.76 4.46 8.66
N PHE A 154 16.40 5.44 9.28
CA PHE A 154 15.81 6.71 9.67
C PHE A 154 16.88 7.80 9.77
N ASP A 155 16.47 9.06 9.67
CA ASP A 155 17.40 10.18 9.66
C ASP A 155 17.94 10.52 11.07
N PRO A 156 19.24 10.29 11.37
CA PRO A 156 19.80 10.60 12.68
C PRO A 156 19.90 12.11 12.96
N GLU A 157 19.84 12.96 11.92
CA GLU A 157 19.84 14.42 12.05
C GLU A 157 18.44 15.04 11.89
N ALA A 158 17.38 14.23 11.98
CA ALA A 158 16.02 14.63 11.68
C ALA A 158 15.57 15.94 12.37
N GLU A 159 15.77 16.05 13.68
CA GLU A 159 15.35 17.22 14.46
C GLU A 159 16.09 18.49 13.99
N THR A 160 17.40 18.39 13.77
CA THR A 160 18.23 19.51 13.28
C THR A 160 17.78 19.95 11.90
N LYS A 161 17.54 18.99 10.99
CA LYS A 161 17.10 19.28 9.63
C LYS A 161 15.69 19.88 9.60
N LEU A 162 14.78 19.36 10.41
CA LEU A 162 13.44 19.90 10.59
C LEU A 162 13.52 21.35 11.07
N LEU A 163 14.14 21.59 12.23
CA LEU A 163 14.21 22.94 12.82
C LEU A 163 14.90 23.93 11.89
N ALA A 164 15.97 23.52 11.20
CA ALA A 164 16.62 24.38 10.22
C ALA A 164 15.70 24.74 9.05
N ALA A 165 14.89 23.79 8.57
CA ALA A 165 13.91 24.05 7.53
C ALA A 165 12.74 24.93 8.00
N LEU A 166 12.32 24.81 9.26
CA LEU A 166 11.32 25.70 9.87
C LEU A 166 11.82 27.14 9.94
N LEU A 167 13.06 27.33 10.39
CA LEU A 167 13.66 28.66 10.56
C LEU A 167 14.09 29.29 9.24
N TYR A 168 14.33 28.49 8.19
CA TYR A 168 14.82 28.97 6.89
C TYR A 168 13.92 30.04 6.27
N SER A 169 12.60 29.87 6.30
CA SER A 169 11.66 30.87 5.75
C SER A 169 11.60 32.18 6.54
N HIS A 170 12.21 32.23 7.73
CA HIS A 170 12.25 33.38 8.62
C HIS A 170 13.64 34.00 8.74
N SER A 171 14.58 33.59 7.88
CA SER A 171 15.99 33.98 7.96
C SER A 171 16.54 34.41 6.61
N GLY A 172 17.53 35.30 6.62
CA GLY A 172 18.37 35.62 5.47
C GLY A 172 19.64 34.74 5.38
N LEU A 173 19.82 33.80 6.31
CA LEU A 173 20.99 32.92 6.38
C LEU A 173 20.85 31.72 5.44
N THR A 174 21.99 31.17 5.02
CA THR A 174 22.00 29.93 4.25
C THR A 174 21.54 28.75 5.11
N LEU A 175 20.98 27.71 4.48
CA LEU A 175 20.52 26.52 5.21
C LEU A 175 21.65 25.86 6.01
N GLN A 176 22.89 25.90 5.51
CA GLN A 176 24.06 25.38 6.22
C GLN A 176 24.31 26.13 7.52
N GLN A 177 24.33 27.46 7.49
CA GLN A 177 24.52 28.28 8.69
C GLN A 177 23.41 28.05 9.72
N ILE A 178 22.15 27.92 9.27
CA ILE A 178 21.04 27.62 10.17
C ILE A 178 21.22 26.23 10.79
N ARG A 179 21.61 25.21 10.02
CA ARG A 179 21.87 23.86 10.56
C ARG A 179 22.98 23.86 11.59
N GLU A 180 24.10 24.54 11.33
CA GLU A 180 25.21 24.67 12.29
C GLU A 180 24.74 25.38 13.57
N ARG A 181 23.95 26.44 13.43
CA ARG A 181 23.42 27.17 14.59
C ARG A 181 22.43 26.33 15.40
N VAL A 182 21.54 25.59 14.73
CA VAL A 182 20.56 24.68 15.36
C VAL A 182 21.26 23.54 16.08
N ARG A 183 22.33 22.95 15.51
CA ARG A 183 23.11 21.91 16.20
C ARG A 183 23.69 22.41 17.53
N ALA A 184 24.11 23.66 17.57
CA ALA A 184 24.64 24.31 18.77
C ALA A 184 23.57 24.77 19.77
N LEU A 185 22.27 24.67 19.45
CA LEU A 185 21.20 24.98 20.41
C LEU A 185 21.10 23.90 21.49
N PRO A 186 20.77 24.27 22.73
CA PRO A 186 20.42 23.31 23.77
C PRO A 186 19.26 22.40 23.33
N ASP A 187 19.31 21.12 23.72
CA ASP A 187 18.24 20.15 23.43
C ASP A 187 16.89 20.59 24.00
N SER A 188 16.87 21.33 25.10
CA SER A 188 15.67 21.91 25.69
C SER A 188 14.96 22.90 24.76
N GLU A 189 15.71 23.77 24.07
CA GLU A 189 15.15 24.75 23.13
C GLU A 189 14.66 24.09 21.85
N LYS A 190 15.40 23.08 21.37
CA LYS A 190 14.97 22.26 20.21
C LYS A 190 13.67 21.52 20.52
N THR A 191 13.60 20.89 21.69
CA THR A 191 12.40 20.19 22.19
C THR A 191 11.23 21.14 22.33
N ARG A 192 11.43 22.27 22.99
CA ARG A 192 10.40 23.30 23.20
C ARG A 192 9.79 23.76 21.89
N LEU A 193 10.61 24.11 20.89
CA LEU A 193 10.11 24.59 19.60
C LEU A 193 9.28 23.51 18.86
N ILE A 194 9.72 22.25 18.91
CA ILE A 194 8.95 21.14 18.33
C ILE A 194 7.61 20.96 19.06
N GLU A 195 7.62 20.93 20.39
CA GLU A 195 6.41 20.73 21.19
C GLU A 195 5.39 21.86 21.04
N GLU A 196 5.85 23.12 21.06
CA GLU A 196 5.00 24.29 20.81
C GLU A 196 4.39 24.23 19.40
N THR A 197 5.17 23.81 18.39
CA THR A 197 4.66 23.64 17.02
C THR A 197 3.60 22.53 16.94
N VAL A 198 3.83 21.39 17.59
CA VAL A 198 2.87 20.29 17.68
C VAL A 198 1.57 20.74 18.39
N ALA A 199 1.68 21.55 19.44
CA ALA A 199 0.54 22.03 20.21
C ALA A 199 -0.42 22.91 19.39
N LEU A 200 0.09 23.66 18.40
CA LEU A 200 -0.74 24.45 17.47
C LEU A 200 -1.65 23.58 16.59
N ARG A 201 -1.34 22.28 16.47
CA ARG A 201 -2.09 21.35 15.63
C ARG A 201 -3.31 20.79 16.36
N ASN A 202 -4.40 21.58 16.36
CA ASN A 202 -5.66 21.23 17.02
C ASN A 202 -6.56 20.27 16.22
N HIS A 203 -6.31 20.08 14.92
CA HIS A 203 -7.15 19.23 14.08
C HIS A 203 -6.32 18.48 13.03
N ARG A 204 -6.70 17.25 12.69
CA ARG A 204 -6.01 16.40 11.67
C ARG A 204 -5.82 17.09 10.32
N ARG A 205 -6.76 17.96 9.95
CA ARG A 205 -6.73 18.74 8.69
C ARG A 205 -5.72 19.90 8.70
N HIS A 206 -5.21 20.32 9.85
CA HIS A 206 -4.10 21.27 9.90
C HIS A 206 -2.89 20.57 9.31
N LYS A 207 -2.52 21.00 8.09
CA LYS A 207 -1.49 20.36 7.30
C LYS A 207 -0.14 20.64 7.97
N PRO A 208 0.64 19.60 8.30
CA PRO A 208 1.98 19.81 8.79
C PRO A 208 2.81 20.58 7.75
N GLU A 209 3.71 21.42 8.23
CA GLU A 209 4.55 22.31 7.44
C GLU A 209 5.56 21.57 6.54
N ARG A 210 6.11 22.26 5.54
CA ARG A 210 7.02 21.62 4.55
C ARG A 210 8.35 21.18 5.16
N GLY A 211 8.78 21.76 6.29
CA GLY A 211 10.02 21.35 6.97
C GLY A 211 10.02 19.87 7.39
N LEU A 212 8.84 19.29 7.63
CA LEU A 212 8.66 17.87 7.93
C LEU A 212 8.90 16.96 6.71
N GLU A 213 9.15 17.50 5.52
CA GLU A 213 9.63 16.71 4.37
C GLU A 213 11.12 16.36 4.51
N MET A 214 11.86 16.97 5.44
CA MET A 214 13.30 16.74 5.61
C MET A 214 13.63 15.43 6.34
N PRO A 215 12.99 15.08 7.48
CA PRO A 215 13.18 13.77 8.10
C PRO A 215 12.62 12.65 7.24
N PHE A 216 13.28 11.50 7.20
CA PHE A 216 12.85 10.32 6.46
C PHE A 216 12.91 9.04 7.30
N TYR A 217 12.16 8.04 6.83
CA TYR A 217 12.11 6.69 7.37
C TYR A 217 12.02 5.68 6.22
N THR A 218 12.69 4.54 6.36
CA THR A 218 12.58 3.39 5.45
C THR A 218 12.06 2.20 6.22
N PHE A 219 10.92 1.65 5.79
CA PHE A 219 10.31 0.46 6.36
C PHE A 219 10.42 -0.72 5.38
N ASP A 220 10.73 -1.91 5.88
CA ASP A 220 10.48 -3.19 5.20
C ASP A 220 9.19 -3.78 5.78
N ILE A 221 8.24 -4.11 4.92
CA ILE A 221 6.89 -4.50 5.31
C ILE A 221 6.56 -5.86 4.71
N LEU A 222 6.08 -6.77 5.56
CA LEU A 222 5.48 -8.03 5.19
C LEU A 222 4.02 -8.02 5.65
N GLY A 223 3.10 -8.09 4.68
CA GLY A 223 1.67 -8.15 4.97
C GLY A 223 0.87 -8.60 3.76
N ASP A 224 -0.42 -8.83 3.94
CA ASP A 224 -1.24 -9.39 2.86
C ASP A 224 -1.30 -8.46 1.63
N TYR A 225 -1.44 -9.06 0.45
CA TYR A 225 -1.52 -8.34 -0.82
C TYR A 225 -2.68 -7.33 -0.85
N GLY A 226 -3.78 -7.62 -0.15
CA GLY A 226 -4.88 -6.68 0.06
C GLY A 226 -4.43 -5.40 0.78
N MET A 227 -3.63 -5.51 1.85
CA MET A 227 -3.06 -4.35 2.55
C MET A 227 -2.16 -3.53 1.64
N TYR A 228 -1.28 -4.18 0.88
CA TYR A 228 -0.41 -3.51 -0.10
C TYR A 228 -1.24 -2.72 -1.11
N ARG A 229 -2.30 -3.33 -1.68
CA ARG A 229 -3.21 -2.64 -2.63
C ARG A 229 -3.87 -1.39 -2.04
N ASP A 230 -4.14 -1.38 -0.75
CA ASP A 230 -4.74 -0.24 -0.07
C ASP A 230 -3.73 0.87 0.28
N LEU A 231 -2.52 0.48 0.65
CA LEU A 231 -1.42 1.37 1.04
C LEU A 231 -0.70 1.99 -0.16
N GLN A 232 -0.53 1.25 -1.26
CA GLN A 232 0.16 1.72 -2.48
C GLN A 232 -0.47 2.98 -3.10
N ARG A 233 -1.69 3.35 -2.69
CA ARG A 233 -2.37 4.59 -3.11
C ARG A 233 -1.70 5.86 -2.58
N HIS A 234 -0.73 5.76 -1.67
CA HIS A 234 0.07 6.88 -1.17
C HIS A 234 1.21 7.18 -2.14
N ARG A 235 1.26 8.42 -2.64
CA ARG A 235 2.13 8.80 -3.78
C ARG A 235 3.35 9.65 -3.39
N MET A 236 3.32 10.28 -2.22
CA MET A 236 4.42 11.11 -1.71
C MET A 236 5.42 10.25 -0.93
N LEU A 237 5.91 9.19 -1.56
CA LEU A 237 6.84 8.22 -1.00
C LEU A 237 7.50 7.42 -2.14
N THR A 238 8.55 6.69 -1.82
CA THR A 238 9.14 5.68 -2.71
C THR A 238 8.77 4.31 -2.18
N GLN A 239 8.29 3.43 -3.04
CA GLN A 239 8.02 2.03 -2.69
C GLN A 239 8.32 1.16 -3.90
N GLU A 240 8.82 -0.05 -3.64
CA GLU A 240 8.87 -1.14 -4.59
C GLU A 240 8.51 -2.44 -3.87
N ARG A 241 7.94 -3.38 -4.61
CA ARG A 241 7.49 -4.67 -4.09
C ARG A 241 8.29 -5.82 -4.69
N GLN A 242 8.38 -6.91 -3.94
CA GLN A 242 8.73 -8.20 -4.53
C GLN A 242 7.55 -8.74 -5.35
N PRO A 243 7.79 -9.69 -6.29
CA PRO A 243 6.71 -10.41 -6.96
C PRO A 243 5.76 -11.09 -5.97
N LEU A 244 4.50 -11.24 -6.36
CA LEU A 244 3.54 -12.02 -5.58
C LEU A 244 3.98 -13.48 -5.54
N THR A 245 3.78 -14.11 -4.39
CA THR A 245 4.10 -15.52 -4.17
C THR A 245 3.21 -16.09 -3.08
N THR A 246 3.08 -17.41 -3.02
CA THR A 246 2.41 -18.11 -1.93
C THR A 246 3.35 -18.54 -0.81
N ARG A 247 4.64 -18.26 -0.94
CA ARG A 247 5.71 -18.76 -0.05
C ARG A 247 5.82 -18.05 1.30
N PHE A 248 5.24 -16.86 1.44
CA PHE A 248 5.24 -16.10 2.71
C PHE A 248 4.04 -16.41 3.61
N GLY A 249 3.27 -17.45 3.27
CA GLY A 249 2.02 -17.77 3.95
C GLY A 249 0.95 -16.72 3.73
N TYR A 250 -0.15 -16.88 4.44
CA TYR A 250 -1.32 -16.01 4.37
C TYR A 250 -1.93 -15.86 5.76
N ASP A 251 -2.63 -14.74 5.96
CA ASP A 251 -3.38 -14.49 7.18
C ASP A 251 -4.85 -14.90 7.00
N THR A 252 -5.38 -15.66 7.96
CA THR A 252 -6.81 -16.03 8.03
C THR A 252 -7.52 -15.13 9.04
N PRO A 253 -8.56 -14.36 8.63
CA PRO A 253 -9.43 -13.67 9.56
C PRO A 253 -10.10 -14.63 10.54
N TYR A 254 -10.11 -14.29 11.84
CA TYR A 254 -10.64 -15.17 12.88
C TYR A 254 -12.11 -15.54 12.66
N GLU A 255 -12.89 -14.65 12.04
CA GLU A 255 -14.30 -14.88 11.74
C GLU A 255 -14.53 -16.04 10.76
N ILE A 256 -13.54 -16.37 9.92
CA ILE A 256 -13.62 -17.53 9.02
C ILE A 256 -13.57 -18.83 9.83
N GLU A 257 -12.67 -18.89 10.82
CA GLU A 257 -12.57 -20.03 11.73
C GLU A 257 -13.81 -20.14 12.62
N ASP A 258 -14.23 -19.04 13.24
CA ASP A 258 -15.36 -19.01 14.17
C ASP A 258 -16.72 -19.28 13.47
N ALA A 259 -16.80 -19.01 12.16
CA ALA A 259 -17.95 -19.39 11.33
C ALA A 259 -17.94 -20.86 10.89
N GLY A 260 -16.89 -21.64 11.21
CA GLY A 260 -16.75 -23.04 10.80
C GLY A 260 -16.34 -23.21 9.32
N LEU A 261 -15.80 -22.17 8.70
CA LEU A 261 -15.43 -22.16 7.27
C LEU A 261 -13.91 -22.36 7.04
N GLY A 262 -13.13 -22.50 8.11
CA GLY A 262 -11.66 -22.61 8.07
C GLY A 262 -11.14 -23.74 7.18
N ALA A 263 -11.72 -24.94 7.27
CA ALA A 263 -11.26 -26.09 6.48
C ALA A 263 -11.33 -25.84 4.96
N GLU A 264 -12.49 -25.39 4.47
CA GLU A 264 -12.69 -25.08 3.04
C GLU A 264 -11.85 -23.87 2.59
N TYR A 265 -11.66 -22.88 3.49
CA TYR A 265 -10.76 -21.75 3.25
C TYR A 265 -9.33 -22.21 3.02
N HIS A 266 -8.78 -23.00 3.96
CA HIS A 266 -7.41 -23.47 3.91
C HIS A 266 -7.15 -24.40 2.71
N GLU A 267 -8.09 -25.28 2.38
CA GLU A 267 -8.02 -26.11 1.18
C GLU A 267 -7.96 -25.25 -0.10
N THR A 268 -8.83 -24.25 -0.18
CA THR A 268 -8.89 -23.31 -1.32
C THR A 268 -7.59 -22.52 -1.47
N MET A 269 -7.01 -22.05 -0.36
CA MET A 269 -5.72 -21.36 -0.35
C MET A 269 -4.58 -22.30 -0.76
N ALA A 270 -4.58 -23.55 -0.29
CA ALA A 270 -3.57 -24.56 -0.62
C ALA A 270 -3.57 -24.92 -2.12
N ARG A 271 -4.76 -25.10 -2.72
CA ARG A 271 -4.90 -25.32 -4.18
C ARG A 271 -4.33 -24.18 -5.00
N SER A 272 -4.50 -22.93 -4.53
CA SER A 272 -3.86 -21.77 -5.17
C SER A 272 -2.33 -21.82 -5.07
N ALA A 273 -1.76 -22.23 -3.93
CA ALA A 273 -0.31 -22.39 -3.78
C ALA A 273 0.26 -23.48 -4.70
N GLU A 274 -0.42 -24.62 -4.82
CA GLU A 274 -0.02 -25.69 -5.74
C GLU A 274 -0.05 -25.21 -7.21
N ALA A 275 -1.11 -24.50 -7.59
CA ALA A 275 -1.21 -23.91 -8.92
C ALA A 275 -0.10 -22.89 -9.16
N PHE A 276 0.22 -22.04 -8.18
CA PHE A 276 1.32 -21.07 -8.26
C PHE A 276 2.66 -21.77 -8.53
N GLU A 277 3.04 -22.76 -7.72
CA GLU A 277 4.33 -23.46 -7.87
C GLU A 277 4.42 -24.25 -9.17
N THR A 278 3.29 -24.72 -9.69
CA THR A 278 3.25 -25.44 -10.97
C THR A 278 3.37 -24.48 -12.16
N ILE A 279 2.60 -23.37 -12.18
CA ILE A 279 2.66 -22.37 -13.26
C ILE A 279 4.03 -21.68 -13.27
N ALA A 280 4.60 -21.37 -12.09
CA ALA A 280 5.83 -20.59 -11.97
C ALA A 280 7.07 -21.24 -12.60
N LYS A 281 7.02 -22.56 -12.88
CA LYS A 281 8.11 -23.27 -13.58
C LYS A 281 8.27 -22.79 -15.02
N ASP A 282 7.16 -22.57 -15.71
CA ASP A 282 7.13 -22.19 -17.12
C ASP A 282 6.80 -20.69 -17.30
N PHE A 283 5.95 -20.15 -16.43
CA PHE A 283 5.39 -18.79 -16.50
C PHE A 283 5.53 -18.07 -15.14
N PRO A 284 6.75 -17.69 -14.73
CA PRO A 284 7.03 -17.13 -13.41
C PRO A 284 6.35 -15.77 -13.16
N TYR A 285 6.11 -14.97 -14.21
CA TYR A 285 5.44 -13.68 -14.06
C TYR A 285 3.92 -13.86 -13.92
N GLU A 286 3.34 -14.71 -14.76
CA GLU A 286 1.90 -14.97 -14.85
C GLU A 286 1.39 -15.82 -13.69
N ALA A 287 2.24 -16.64 -13.05
CA ALA A 287 1.88 -17.39 -11.84
C ALA A 287 1.31 -16.48 -10.74
N GLN A 288 1.73 -15.21 -10.70
CA GLN A 288 1.18 -14.21 -9.76
C GLN A 288 -0.35 -14.07 -9.87
N TYR A 289 -0.94 -14.36 -11.03
CA TYR A 289 -2.38 -14.20 -11.29
C TYR A 289 -3.26 -15.09 -10.41
N VAL A 290 -2.77 -16.26 -10.00
CA VAL A 290 -3.53 -17.17 -9.13
C VAL A 290 -3.43 -16.85 -7.65
N VAL A 291 -2.64 -15.86 -7.24
CA VAL A 291 -2.35 -15.55 -5.82
C VAL A 291 -3.48 -14.72 -5.19
N PRO A 292 -4.19 -15.24 -4.16
CA PRO A 292 -5.21 -14.52 -3.39
C PRO A 292 -4.67 -13.34 -2.61
N MET A 293 -5.54 -12.35 -2.35
CA MET A 293 -5.20 -11.16 -1.54
C MET A 293 -4.69 -11.47 -0.14
N SER A 294 -5.09 -12.59 0.46
CA SER A 294 -4.64 -12.99 1.81
C SER A 294 -3.17 -13.43 1.87
N TYR A 295 -2.55 -13.79 0.74
CA TYR A 295 -1.13 -14.14 0.74
C TYR A 295 -0.26 -12.91 0.99
N ASN A 296 0.77 -13.12 1.81
CA ASN A 296 1.72 -12.09 2.17
C ASN A 296 2.62 -11.71 1.00
N ILE A 297 2.87 -10.40 0.88
CA ILE A 297 3.83 -9.80 -0.05
C ILE A 297 4.81 -8.95 0.74
N ARG A 298 6.06 -8.88 0.26
CA ARG A 298 7.07 -7.98 0.81
C ARG A 298 7.24 -6.75 -0.05
N TRP A 299 7.29 -5.58 0.57
CA TRP A 299 7.61 -4.32 -0.07
C TRP A 299 8.30 -3.38 0.90
N TYR A 300 9.12 -2.47 0.37
CA TYR A 300 9.67 -1.40 1.19
C TYR A 300 8.91 -0.09 0.98
N VAL A 301 8.95 0.78 1.97
CA VAL A 301 8.46 2.16 1.90
C VAL A 301 9.53 3.09 2.43
N HIS A 302 10.03 4.00 1.59
CA HIS A 302 10.82 5.14 2.00
C HIS A 302 9.96 6.40 1.96
N ILE A 303 9.80 7.06 3.10
CA ILE A 303 8.80 8.11 3.30
C ILE A 303 9.34 9.21 4.21
N ASN A 304 9.03 10.46 3.89
CA ASN A 304 9.33 11.58 4.79
C ASN A 304 8.30 11.70 5.91
N LEU A 305 8.66 12.35 7.02
CA LEU A 305 7.80 12.49 8.19
C LEU A 305 6.44 13.14 7.85
N ARG A 306 6.43 14.17 7.00
CA ARG A 306 5.20 14.85 6.56
C ARG A 306 4.21 13.90 5.90
N ALA A 307 4.69 13.06 4.98
CA ALA A 307 3.88 12.07 4.29
C ALA A 307 3.50 10.91 5.23
N LEU A 308 4.37 10.55 6.17
CA LEU A 308 4.10 9.50 7.16
C LEU A 308 2.98 9.91 8.13
N ILE A 309 2.94 11.17 8.58
CA ILE A 309 1.83 11.71 9.37
C ILE A 309 0.51 11.53 8.62
N TRP A 310 0.49 11.91 7.34
CA TRP A 310 -0.71 11.74 6.51
C TRP A 310 -1.13 10.28 6.35
N LEU A 311 -0.15 9.39 6.10
CA LEU A 311 -0.40 7.96 5.95
C LEU A 311 -1.00 7.37 7.21
N THR A 312 -0.31 7.52 8.34
CA THR A 312 -0.66 6.88 9.60
C THR A 312 -2.02 7.38 10.10
N GLU A 313 -2.29 8.68 10.08
CA GLU A 313 -3.53 9.25 10.60
C GLU A 313 -4.77 8.99 9.72
N ILE A 314 -4.59 8.68 8.43
CA ILE A 314 -5.71 8.28 7.55
C ILE A 314 -5.89 6.78 7.57
N ARG A 315 -4.80 6.03 7.60
CA ARG A 315 -4.83 4.57 7.53
C ARG A 315 -5.10 3.91 8.87
N SER A 316 -5.00 4.63 9.99
CA SER A 316 -5.38 4.12 11.32
C SER A 316 -6.86 4.32 11.67
N THR A 317 -7.64 5.10 10.91
CA THR A 317 -9.03 5.45 11.27
C THR A 317 -9.94 4.23 11.35
N PRO A 318 -11.02 4.26 12.15
CA PRO A 318 -11.91 3.10 12.36
C PRO A 318 -12.49 2.53 11.07
N GLN A 319 -12.80 3.37 10.07
CA GLN A 319 -13.41 2.94 8.80
C GLN A 319 -12.46 2.11 7.92
N GLY A 320 -11.18 2.07 8.29
CA GLY A 320 -10.16 1.33 7.56
C GLY A 320 -10.19 -0.17 7.81
N HIS A 321 -9.64 -0.94 6.86
CA HIS A 321 -9.46 -2.38 7.01
C HIS A 321 -8.48 -2.67 8.16
N THR A 322 -8.78 -3.66 8.99
CA THR A 322 -8.00 -4.03 10.18
C THR A 322 -6.53 -4.28 9.86
N GLY A 323 -6.24 -4.98 8.76
CA GLY A 323 -4.89 -5.26 8.29
C GLY A 323 -4.02 -4.01 8.11
N TYR A 324 -4.38 -3.11 7.18
CA TYR A 324 -3.55 -1.92 6.96
C TYR A 324 -3.61 -0.92 8.12
N ARG A 325 -4.64 -0.95 8.97
CA ARG A 325 -4.66 -0.18 10.22
C ARG A 325 -3.53 -0.62 11.13
N ARG A 326 -3.33 -1.94 11.30
CA ARG A 326 -2.21 -2.49 12.08
C ARG A 326 -0.86 -2.07 11.49
N ILE A 327 -0.68 -2.13 10.17
CA ILE A 327 0.55 -1.64 9.53
C ILE A 327 0.80 -0.17 9.85
N ALA A 328 -0.21 0.69 9.73
CA ALA A 328 -0.08 2.12 10.05
C ALA A 328 0.26 2.37 11.53
N GLN A 329 -0.37 1.62 12.44
CA GLN A 329 -0.10 1.69 13.88
C GLN A 329 1.32 1.21 14.21
N GLU A 330 1.77 0.11 13.60
CA GLU A 330 3.14 -0.40 13.76
C GLU A 330 4.18 0.58 13.22
N MET A 331 3.96 1.18 12.05
CA MET A 331 4.84 2.24 11.53
C MET A 331 4.97 3.40 12.53
N PHE A 332 3.86 3.83 13.13
CA PHE A 332 3.88 4.84 14.20
C PHE A 332 4.70 4.38 15.40
N ARG A 333 4.46 3.17 15.93
CA ARG A 333 5.18 2.62 17.09
C ARG A 333 6.69 2.54 16.84
N LYS A 334 7.12 2.14 15.64
CA LYS A 334 8.54 2.06 15.29
C LYS A 334 9.20 3.45 15.24
N VAL A 335 8.47 4.48 14.78
CA VAL A 335 8.96 5.87 14.83
C VAL A 335 8.93 6.43 16.25
N GLU A 336 7.92 6.12 17.05
CA GLU A 336 7.85 6.52 18.45
C GLU A 336 9.03 5.95 19.25
N ALA A 337 9.41 4.69 19.00
CA ALA A 337 10.57 4.08 19.62
C ALA A 337 11.91 4.72 19.16
N ALA A 338 12.03 5.08 17.87
CA ALA A 338 13.27 5.60 17.30
C ALA A 338 13.47 7.11 17.51
N GLN A 339 12.42 7.91 17.39
CA GLN A 339 12.41 9.38 17.46
C GLN A 339 11.16 9.89 18.20
N PRO A 340 11.07 9.71 19.53
CA PRO A 340 9.87 10.02 20.31
C PRO A 340 9.37 11.47 20.15
N LEU A 341 10.29 12.43 20.06
CA LEU A 341 9.93 13.85 19.91
C LEU A 341 9.22 14.13 18.59
N LEU A 342 9.68 13.53 17.49
CA LEU A 342 9.08 13.70 16.17
C LEU A 342 7.79 12.90 16.01
N ALA A 343 7.65 11.76 16.71
CA ALA A 343 6.41 11.00 16.73
C ALA A 343 5.23 11.82 17.28
N LYS A 344 5.47 12.83 18.13
CA LYS A 344 4.43 13.74 18.65
C LYS A 344 3.65 14.47 17.56
N TYR A 345 4.23 14.67 16.36
CA TYR A 345 3.50 15.25 15.23
C TYR A 345 2.34 14.37 14.73
N MET A 346 2.41 13.05 14.93
CA MET A 346 1.41 12.04 14.57
C MET A 346 0.31 11.92 15.65
N LYS A 347 -0.11 13.05 16.22
CA LYS A 347 -1.05 13.16 17.35
C LYS A 347 -2.42 12.51 17.10
N PHE A 348 -2.84 12.35 15.85
CA PHE A 348 -4.16 11.79 15.51
C PHE A 348 -4.10 10.34 15.01
N VAL A 349 -2.99 9.63 15.27
CA VAL A 349 -2.94 8.19 15.05
C VAL A 349 -3.88 7.50 16.03
N ASP A 350 -4.75 6.68 15.49
CA ASP A 350 -5.75 5.93 16.24
C ASP A 350 -5.23 4.52 16.54
N LEU A 351 -4.86 4.27 17.79
CA LEU A 351 -4.31 3.00 18.26
C LEU A 351 -5.38 2.00 18.74
N ASN A 352 -6.66 2.36 18.68
CA ASN A 352 -7.75 1.50 19.15
C ASN A 352 -8.14 0.42 18.12
N GLU A 353 -8.80 -0.64 18.59
CA GLU A 353 -9.43 -1.66 17.75
C GLU A 353 -10.96 -1.49 17.73
N TYR A 354 -11.60 -1.88 16.62
CA TYR A 354 -13.04 -1.72 16.42
C TYR A 354 -13.64 -2.92 15.69
N SER A 355 -14.78 -3.42 16.19
CA SER A 355 -15.51 -4.54 15.57
C SER A 355 -16.31 -4.09 14.34
N LEU A 356 -17.05 -2.97 14.42
CA LEU A 356 -17.76 -2.34 13.29
C LEU A 356 -17.28 -0.90 13.05
N GLY A 357 -16.08 -0.76 12.47
CA GLY A 357 -15.44 0.54 12.28
C GLY A 357 -16.18 1.56 11.37
N ARG A 358 -17.17 1.12 10.58
CA ARG A 358 -18.00 2.00 9.72
C ARG A 358 -19.32 2.43 10.37
N LEU A 359 -19.77 1.78 11.45
CA LEU A 359 -21.13 1.97 12.01
C LEU A 359 -21.45 3.41 12.38
N SER A 360 -20.56 4.08 13.11
CA SER A 360 -20.77 5.47 13.53
C SER A 360 -20.82 6.45 12.35
N ALA A 361 -20.11 6.15 11.26
CA ALA A 361 -20.10 7.00 10.07
C ALA A 361 -21.39 6.81 9.26
N GLU A 362 -21.86 5.57 9.15
CA GLU A 362 -23.13 5.23 8.51
C GLU A 362 -24.32 5.85 9.27
N GLN A 363 -24.33 5.78 10.60
CA GLN A 363 -25.38 6.41 11.42
C GLN A 363 -25.45 7.92 11.19
N ARG A 364 -24.31 8.62 11.23
CA ARG A 364 -24.25 10.07 10.96
C ARG A 364 -24.73 10.45 9.57
N GLN A 365 -24.65 9.54 8.60
CA GLN A 365 -25.16 9.78 7.26
C GLN A 365 -26.69 9.66 7.23
N GLU A 366 -27.26 8.69 7.96
CA GLU A 366 -28.70 8.55 8.13
C GLU A 366 -29.29 9.74 8.88
N ASP A 367 -28.65 10.20 9.95
CA ASP A 367 -29.10 11.37 10.74
C ASP A 367 -29.14 12.68 9.93
N LYS A 368 -28.39 12.76 8.82
CA LYS A 368 -28.41 13.91 7.89
C LYS A 368 -29.49 13.82 6.82
N GLN A 369 -29.99 12.61 6.58
CA GLN A 369 -31.00 12.31 5.56
C GLN A 369 -32.42 12.24 6.14
N ALA A 370 -32.53 12.00 7.46
CA ALA A 370 -33.73 12.23 8.26
C ALA A 370 -33.92 13.73 8.51
#